data_AF-A0A401IGL2-F1
#
_entry.id   AF-A0A401IGL2-F1
#
_cell.length_a   1.000
_cell.length_b   1.000
_cell.length_c   1.000
_cell.angle_alpha   90.00
_cell.angle_beta   90.00
_cell.angle_gamma   90.00
#
_symmetry.space_group_name_H-M   'P 1'
#
loop_
_entity.id
_entity.type
_entity.pdbx_description
1 polymer ?
#
loop_
_entity_poly.entity_id
_entity_poly.type
_entity_poly.pdbx_seq_one_letter_code
_entity_poly.pdbx_strand_id
1 'polypeptide(L)'
;MKQQLVQYFQELTSQSYKLIDFLKLSSDVIPLQELLPDLSNQLASLKTSMINNYKHLNRPQYDWSEAQTEVGVGLNSIGMLSDRLSTLIIKEWCLRNKNNPNPEKANDLYQTHTMDIIHALANARPGSSSMNTKITHHKSDVTANSWEEAFYGLLSTNIVNWESQEILYVKDITTLPCEELRRYIAWFSFGNIQRNEYIQYCEELYWH
;
A
#
# COMPACT_ATOMS: atom_id res chain seq x y z
N MET A 1 21.11 -7.94 11.56
CA MET A 1 19.83 -8.45 11.03
C MET A 1 18.65 -7.52 11.28
N LYS A 2 18.15 -7.34 12.52
CA LYS A 2 17.05 -6.38 12.78
C LYS A 2 17.33 -4.98 12.24
N GLN A 3 18.54 -4.45 12.45
CA GLN A 3 18.94 -3.16 11.88
C GLN A 3 18.97 -3.15 10.33
N GLN A 4 19.36 -4.26 9.70
CA GLN A 4 19.37 -4.40 8.24
C GLN A 4 17.94 -4.45 7.68
N LEU A 5 17.02 -5.11 8.38
CA LEU A 5 15.59 -5.12 8.01
C LEU A 5 14.96 -3.74 8.17
N VAL A 6 15.27 -3.02 9.26
CA VAL A 6 14.83 -1.62 9.42
C VAL A 6 15.33 -0.78 8.24
N GLN A 7 16.61 -0.87 7.90
CA GLN A 7 17.18 -0.16 6.76
C GLN A 7 16.50 -0.56 5.44
N TYR A 8 16.26 -1.85 5.22
CA TYR A 8 15.53 -2.34 4.04
C TYR A 8 14.16 -1.67 3.91
N PHE A 9 13.36 -1.62 4.97
CA PHE A 9 12.03 -0.99 4.91
C PHE A 9 12.10 0.54 4.79
N GLN A 10 13.13 1.19 5.33
CA GLN A 10 13.38 2.62 5.09
C GLN A 10 13.70 2.88 3.61
N GLU A 11 14.53 2.05 2.99
CA GLU A 11 14.86 2.16 1.56
C GLU A 11 13.66 1.83 0.66
N LEU A 12 12.88 0.79 1.01
CA LEU A 12 11.62 0.46 0.34
C LEU A 12 10.64 1.64 0.39
N THR A 13 10.52 2.28 1.55
CA THR A 13 9.73 3.49 1.75
C THR A 13 10.23 4.65 0.89
N SER A 14 11.54 4.87 0.83
CA SER A 14 12.14 5.91 -0.02
C SER A 14 11.88 5.67 -1.51
N GLN A 15 12.02 4.43 -2.00
CA GLN A 15 11.69 4.08 -3.38
C GLN A 15 10.19 4.23 -3.67
N SER A 16 9.34 3.97 -2.68
CA SER A 16 7.90 4.17 -2.79
C SER A 16 7.52 5.64 -2.95
N TYR A 17 8.18 6.56 -2.24
CA TYR A 17 7.97 8.00 -2.47
C TYR A 17 8.33 8.39 -3.91
N LYS A 18 9.43 7.85 -4.47
CA LYS A 18 9.81 8.12 -5.86
C LYS A 18 8.75 7.67 -6.85
N LEU A 19 8.10 6.52 -6.62
CA LEU A 19 6.96 6.08 -7.43
C LEU A 19 5.86 7.15 -7.42
N ILE A 20 5.46 7.63 -6.24
CA ILE A 20 4.40 8.63 -6.12
C ILE A 20 4.83 9.98 -6.75
N ASP A 21 6.09 10.37 -6.62
CA ASP A 21 6.65 11.55 -7.30
C ASP A 21 6.54 11.44 -8.83
N PHE A 22 6.71 10.25 -9.40
CA PHE A 22 6.51 10.03 -10.84
C PHE A 22 5.06 10.14 -11.27
N LEU A 23 4.12 9.69 -10.43
CA LEU A 23 2.68 9.76 -10.72
C LEU A 23 2.13 11.19 -10.68
N LYS A 24 2.79 12.10 -9.94
CA LYS A 24 2.42 13.51 -9.82
C LYS A 24 0.92 13.69 -9.52
N LEU A 25 0.46 13.04 -8.45
CA LEU A 25 -0.96 13.02 -8.10
C LEU A 25 -1.53 14.45 -8.01
N SER A 26 -2.60 14.70 -8.75
CA SER A 26 -3.16 16.05 -8.90
C SER A 26 -3.79 16.53 -7.59
N SER A 27 -3.62 17.82 -7.27
CA SER A 27 -4.36 18.47 -6.18
C SER A 27 -5.81 18.77 -6.56
N ASP A 28 -6.12 18.77 -7.86
CA ASP A 28 -7.46 19.02 -8.37
C ASP A 28 -8.33 17.77 -8.26
N VAL A 29 -9.62 17.96 -7.95
CA VAL A 29 -10.55 16.83 -7.88
C VAL A 29 -11.02 16.44 -9.27
N ILE A 30 -10.45 15.36 -9.79
CA ILE A 30 -10.76 14.81 -11.11
C ILE A 30 -11.91 13.79 -11.00
N PRO A 31 -12.88 13.74 -11.93
CA PRO A 31 -13.90 12.69 -11.94
C PRO A 31 -13.30 11.28 -12.05
N LEU A 32 -13.88 10.29 -11.35
CA LEU A 32 -13.36 8.90 -11.35
C LEU A 32 -13.15 8.31 -12.74
N GLN A 33 -14.06 8.63 -13.67
CA GLN A 33 -14.03 8.11 -15.03
C GLN A 33 -12.79 8.54 -15.82
N GLU A 34 -12.20 9.68 -15.45
CA GLU A 34 -10.99 10.26 -16.05
C GLU A 34 -9.75 9.83 -15.26
N LEU A 35 -9.84 9.89 -13.92
CA LEU A 35 -8.75 9.54 -13.02
C LEU A 35 -8.34 8.07 -13.12
N LEU A 36 -9.31 7.14 -13.06
CA LEU A 36 -8.99 5.71 -12.93
C LEU A 36 -8.23 5.14 -14.13
N PRO A 37 -8.64 5.37 -15.39
CA PRO A 37 -7.91 4.86 -16.55
C PRO A 37 -6.50 5.44 -16.64
N ASP A 38 -6.36 6.75 -16.44
CA ASP A 38 -5.07 7.42 -16.54
C ASP A 38 -4.09 6.92 -15.46
N LEU A 39 -4.50 6.96 -14.19
CA LEU A 39 -3.65 6.52 -13.08
C LEU A 39 -3.29 5.04 -13.18
N SER A 40 -4.24 4.20 -13.58
CA SER A 40 -3.98 2.76 -13.78
C SER A 40 -2.98 2.50 -14.90
N ASN A 41 -3.04 3.26 -16.00
CA ASN A 41 -2.08 3.15 -17.10
C ASN A 41 -0.69 3.61 -16.69
N GLN A 42 -0.59 4.71 -15.94
CA GLN A 42 0.69 5.19 -15.40
C GLN A 42 1.33 4.15 -14.49
N LEU A 43 0.57 3.59 -13.53
CA LEU A 43 1.02 2.51 -12.66
C LEU A 43 1.41 1.25 -13.45
N ALA A 44 0.65 0.87 -14.47
CA ALA A 44 1.03 -0.26 -15.33
C ALA A 44 2.38 -0.02 -16.03
N SER A 45 2.64 1.20 -16.51
CA SER A 45 3.89 1.56 -17.19
C SER A 45 5.11 1.53 -16.26
N LEU A 46 4.93 1.85 -14.98
CA LEU A 46 6.01 1.92 -13.98
C LEU A 46 6.30 0.57 -13.32
N LYS A 47 5.40 -0.40 -13.43
CA LYS A 47 5.42 -1.68 -12.71
C LYS A 47 6.77 -2.40 -12.79
N THR A 48 7.25 -2.67 -13.99
CA THR A 48 8.49 -3.44 -14.20
C THR A 48 9.70 -2.73 -13.60
N SER A 49 9.81 -1.41 -13.82
CA SER A 49 10.91 -0.60 -13.28
C SER A 49 10.90 -0.61 -11.75
N MET A 50 9.74 -0.39 -11.13
CA MET A 50 9.64 -0.33 -9.68
C MET A 50 9.86 -1.68 -9.00
N ILE A 51 9.32 -2.77 -9.55
CA ILE A 51 9.60 -4.12 -9.05
C ILE A 51 11.09 -4.40 -9.11
N ASN A 52 11.77 -4.04 -10.20
CA ASN A 52 13.22 -4.18 -10.30
C ASN A 52 13.91 -3.36 -9.21
N ASN A 53 13.54 -2.10 -8.99
CA ASN A 53 14.12 -1.28 -7.93
C ASN A 53 13.97 -1.92 -6.55
N TYR A 54 12.80 -2.49 -6.24
CA TYR A 54 12.56 -3.20 -4.98
C TYR A 54 13.42 -4.45 -4.85
N LYS A 55 13.60 -5.23 -5.94
CA LYS A 55 14.47 -6.41 -5.93
C LYS A 55 15.94 -6.05 -5.68
N HIS A 56 16.42 -4.92 -6.21
CA HIS A 56 17.78 -4.44 -5.99
C HIS A 56 18.07 -4.02 -4.54
N LEU A 57 17.04 -3.82 -3.71
CA LEU A 57 17.22 -3.56 -2.28
C LEU A 57 17.74 -4.81 -1.54
N ASN A 58 17.71 -5.99 -2.16
CA ASN A 58 18.25 -7.24 -1.63
C ASN A 58 17.76 -7.51 -0.20
N ARG A 59 16.45 -7.77 -0.05
CA ARG A 59 15.81 -8.04 1.24
C ARG A 59 16.68 -9.01 2.06
N PRO A 60 17.10 -8.63 3.29
CA PRO A 60 17.83 -9.53 4.16
C PRO A 60 17.02 -10.80 4.42
N GLN A 61 17.57 -11.96 4.07
CA GLN A 61 16.97 -13.25 4.37
C GLN A 61 17.17 -13.56 5.87
N TYR A 62 16.11 -13.99 6.55
CA TYR A 62 16.18 -14.46 7.93
C TYR A 62 15.65 -15.90 7.98
N ASP A 63 16.36 -16.75 8.71
CA ASP A 63 15.93 -18.13 8.93
C ASP A 63 14.88 -18.17 10.04
N TRP A 64 13.61 -18.23 9.62
CA TRP A 64 12.46 -18.23 10.53
C TRP A 64 12.19 -19.59 11.16
N SER A 65 12.94 -20.64 10.79
CA SER A 65 12.73 -22.01 11.28
C SER A 65 12.95 -22.17 12.80
N GLU A 66 13.67 -21.23 13.43
CA GLU A 66 13.95 -21.22 14.87
C GLU A 66 13.05 -20.26 15.68
N ALA A 67 12.16 -19.50 15.03
CA ALA A 67 11.34 -18.51 15.72
C ALA A 67 10.19 -19.20 16.47
N GLN A 68 10.28 -19.28 17.80
CA GLN A 68 9.18 -19.75 18.65
C GLN A 68 7.92 -18.89 18.41
N THR A 69 6.85 -19.52 17.95
CA THR A 69 5.53 -18.92 17.81
C THR A 69 4.83 -18.94 19.18
N GLU A 70 5.10 -17.93 19.99
CA GLU A 70 4.30 -17.69 21.20
C GLU A 70 2.84 -17.40 20.85
N VAL A 71 1.91 -17.84 21.70
CA VAL A 71 0.47 -17.63 21.53
C VAL A 71 0.17 -16.13 21.48
N GLY A 72 -0.50 -15.66 20.42
CA GLY A 72 -0.86 -14.24 20.24
C GLY A 72 0.11 -13.42 19.40
N VAL A 73 1.24 -13.99 18.98
CA VAL A 73 2.11 -13.44 17.94
C VAL A 73 1.42 -13.63 16.58
N GLY A 74 1.03 -12.55 15.91
CA GLY A 74 0.41 -12.62 14.57
C GLY A 74 -0.60 -11.52 14.21
N LEU A 75 -1.00 -10.66 15.16
CA LEU A 75 -1.91 -9.53 14.86
C LEU A 75 -1.24 -8.38 14.08
N ASN A 76 0.09 -8.29 14.12
CA ASN A 76 0.91 -7.39 13.33
C ASN A 76 1.68 -8.20 12.28
N SER A 77 0.94 -8.86 11.39
CA SER A 77 1.50 -9.66 10.30
C SER A 77 2.16 -8.77 9.24
N ILE A 78 3.05 -9.34 8.42
CA ILE A 78 3.76 -8.57 7.40
C ILE A 78 2.78 -7.96 6.40
N GLY A 79 1.73 -8.69 5.99
CA GLY A 79 0.70 -8.17 5.09
C GLY A 79 -0.02 -6.94 5.65
N MET A 80 -0.50 -7.03 6.89
CA MET A 80 -1.23 -5.93 7.55
C MET A 80 -0.35 -4.70 7.81
N LEU A 81 0.90 -4.92 8.20
CA LEU A 81 1.84 -3.83 8.40
C LEU A 81 2.25 -3.16 7.09
N SER A 82 2.35 -3.93 5.99
CA SER A 82 2.66 -3.40 4.65
C SER A 82 1.53 -2.51 4.12
N ASP A 83 0.29 -2.90 4.40
CA ASP A 83 -0.88 -2.09 4.06
C ASP A 83 -0.89 -0.75 4.81
N ARG A 84 -0.63 -0.79 6.13
CA ARG A 84 -0.46 0.43 6.93
C ARG A 84 0.69 1.29 6.41
N LEU A 85 1.84 0.69 6.11
CA LEU A 85 3.00 1.40 5.57
C LEU A 85 2.65 2.09 4.25
N SER A 86 2.05 1.38 3.30
CA SER A 86 1.69 1.95 2.00
C SER A 86 0.70 3.11 2.12
N THR A 87 -0.27 3.03 3.05
CA THR A 87 -1.19 4.13 3.34
C THR A 87 -0.48 5.34 3.95
N LEU A 88 0.46 5.12 4.88
CA LEU A 88 1.24 6.21 5.49
C LEU A 88 2.14 6.90 4.46
N ILE A 89 2.78 6.14 3.58
CA ILE A 89 3.60 6.67 2.48
C ILE A 89 2.79 7.64 1.61
N ILE A 90 1.59 7.23 1.19
CA ILE A 90 0.69 8.08 0.40
C ILE A 90 0.30 9.33 1.18
N LYS A 91 -0.15 9.16 2.42
CA LYS A 91 -0.59 10.26 3.28
C LYS A 91 0.51 11.30 3.52
N GLU A 92 1.74 10.85 3.78
CA GLU A 92 2.89 11.73 3.96
C GLU A 92 3.24 12.49 2.68
N TRP A 93 3.22 11.80 1.54
CA TRP A 93 3.45 12.45 0.26
C TRP A 93 2.38 13.51 -0.01
N CYS A 94 1.10 13.21 0.24
CA CYS A 94 0.01 14.16 0.08
C CYS A 94 0.20 15.37 1.01
N LEU A 95 0.58 15.18 2.27
CA LEU A 95 0.85 16.28 3.20
C LEU A 95 1.99 17.19 2.72
N ARG A 96 2.94 16.68 1.92
CA ARG A 96 4.06 17.48 1.39
C ARG A 96 3.73 18.20 0.10
N ASN A 97 2.81 17.66 -0.70
CA ASN A 97 2.67 18.04 -2.11
C ASN A 97 1.25 18.47 -2.51
N LYS A 98 0.21 17.98 -1.84
CA LYS A 98 -1.18 18.30 -2.15
C LYS A 98 -1.72 19.39 -1.22
N ASN A 99 -2.64 20.20 -1.75
CA ASN A 99 -3.57 21.09 -1.03
C ASN A 99 -3.12 21.56 0.37
N ASN A 100 -2.59 22.79 0.46
CA ASN A 100 -2.00 23.36 1.68
C ASN A 100 -0.87 22.49 2.28
N PRO A 101 0.27 22.37 1.55
CA PRO A 101 1.41 21.58 1.99
C PRO A 101 1.85 21.89 3.43
N ASN A 102 2.01 20.84 4.23
CA ASN A 102 2.52 20.90 5.58
C ASN A 102 3.66 19.86 5.79
N PRO A 103 4.90 20.22 5.40
CA PRO A 103 6.05 19.34 5.52
C PRO A 103 6.39 18.95 6.96
N GLU A 104 6.10 19.83 7.94
CA GLU A 104 6.33 19.57 9.36
C GLU A 104 5.44 18.43 9.86
N LYS A 105 4.15 18.48 9.54
CA LYS A 105 3.21 17.39 9.87
C LYS A 105 3.56 16.09 9.17
N ALA A 106 4.06 16.15 7.94
CA ALA A 106 4.56 14.97 7.24
C ALA A 106 5.82 14.39 7.91
N ASN A 107 6.73 15.25 8.38
CA ASN A 107 7.91 14.81 9.15
C ASN A 107 7.50 14.18 10.48
N ASP A 108 6.56 14.79 11.20
CA ASP A 108 6.04 14.26 12.46
C ASP A 108 5.37 12.89 12.26
N LEU A 109 4.52 12.76 11.23
CA LEU A 109 3.89 11.48 10.86
C LEU A 109 4.93 10.40 10.55
N TYR A 110 6.00 10.75 9.82
CA TYR A 110 7.08 9.82 9.51
C TYR A 110 7.78 9.33 10.79
N GLN A 111 8.16 10.27 11.66
CA GLN A 111 8.91 9.96 12.88
C GLN A 111 8.08 9.18 13.91
N THR A 112 6.79 9.47 14.03
CA THR A 112 5.93 8.92 15.09
C THR A 112 5.12 7.68 14.67
N HIS A 113 4.84 7.50 13.38
CA HIS A 113 4.01 6.40 12.90
C HIS A 113 4.73 5.52 11.89
N THR A 114 5.35 6.10 10.86
CA THR A 114 5.99 5.29 9.81
C THR A 114 7.21 4.56 10.31
N MET A 115 8.05 5.21 11.12
CA MET A 115 9.18 4.54 11.76
C MET A 115 8.73 3.42 12.71
N ASP A 116 7.62 3.60 13.44
CA ASP A 116 7.03 2.55 14.29
C ASP A 116 6.58 1.34 13.46
N ILE A 117 5.94 1.57 12.32
CA ILE A 117 5.55 0.50 11.39
C ILE A 117 6.77 -0.17 10.78
N ILE A 118 7.80 0.57 10.37
CA ILE A 118 9.07 0.04 9.87
C ILE A 118 9.73 -0.86 10.93
N HIS A 119 9.77 -0.42 12.18
CA HIS A 119 10.28 -1.22 13.27
C HIS A 119 9.40 -2.46 13.51
N ALA A 120 8.08 -2.33 13.46
CA ALA A 120 7.18 -3.48 13.57
C ALA A 120 7.42 -4.50 12.44
N LEU A 121 7.57 -4.05 11.19
CA LEU A 121 7.86 -4.88 10.02
C LEU A 121 9.19 -5.64 10.19
N ALA A 122 10.23 -4.95 10.66
CA ALA A 122 11.53 -5.56 10.92
C ALA A 122 11.51 -6.59 12.08
N ASN A 123 10.46 -6.60 12.89
CA ASN A 123 10.23 -7.58 13.96
C ASN A 123 9.05 -8.50 13.67
N ALA A 124 8.41 -8.37 12.50
CA ALA A 124 7.25 -9.16 12.16
C ALA A 124 7.64 -10.64 12.18
N ARG A 125 6.69 -11.48 12.58
CA ARG A 125 6.83 -12.93 12.54
C ARG A 125 5.71 -13.49 11.67
N PRO A 126 5.90 -14.68 11.06
CA PRO A 126 4.84 -15.33 10.31
C PRO A 126 3.56 -15.42 11.14
N GLY A 127 2.45 -14.97 10.58
CA GLY A 127 1.15 -15.08 11.24
C GLY A 127 0.73 -16.54 11.43
N SER A 128 0.17 -16.88 12.60
CA SER A 128 -0.39 -18.21 12.87
C SER A 128 -1.87 -18.34 12.47
N SER A 129 -2.49 -17.27 11.96
CA SER A 129 -3.94 -17.20 11.72
C SER A 129 -4.30 -17.51 10.27
N SER A 130 -5.47 -18.11 10.08
CA SER A 130 -6.22 -18.07 8.81
C SER A 130 -6.36 -16.61 8.38
N MET A 131 -5.59 -16.22 7.36
CA MET A 131 -5.59 -14.85 6.85
C MET A 131 -6.97 -14.44 6.36
N ASN A 132 -7.19 -13.12 6.36
CA ASN A 132 -8.36 -12.32 5.99
C ASN A 132 -9.15 -12.83 4.77
N THR A 133 -9.76 -14.00 4.89
CA THR A 133 -10.69 -14.53 3.90
C THR A 133 -12.05 -13.97 4.25
N LYS A 134 -12.30 -12.72 3.86
CA LYS A 134 -13.68 -12.36 3.57
C LYS A 134 -14.14 -13.34 2.51
N ILE A 135 -15.02 -14.27 2.88
CA ILE A 135 -15.59 -15.23 1.93
C ILE A 135 -16.43 -14.41 0.96
N THR A 136 -15.91 -14.20 -0.24
CA THR A 136 -16.56 -13.45 -1.31
C THR A 136 -16.58 -14.32 -2.56
N HIS A 137 -17.69 -14.27 -3.31
CA HIS A 137 -17.78 -14.89 -4.63
C HIS A 137 -17.03 -14.09 -5.70
N HIS A 138 -16.70 -12.83 -5.40
CA HIS A 138 -15.93 -11.96 -6.26
C HIS A 138 -14.44 -12.21 -6.03
N LYS A 139 -13.79 -12.83 -7.01
CA LYS A 139 -12.33 -12.91 -7.10
C LYS A 139 -11.82 -11.70 -7.84
N SER A 140 -10.71 -11.14 -7.40
CA SER A 140 -9.95 -10.24 -8.25
C SER A 140 -9.03 -11.06 -9.15
N ASP A 141 -8.72 -10.54 -10.34
CA ASP A 141 -7.80 -11.20 -11.28
C ASP A 141 -6.32 -10.80 -11.01
N VAL A 142 -6.03 -10.25 -9.83
CA VAL A 142 -4.66 -9.82 -9.49
C VAL A 142 -3.81 -11.02 -9.10
N THR A 143 -2.54 -10.95 -9.46
CA THR A 143 -1.54 -11.96 -9.13
C THR A 143 -0.22 -11.29 -8.75
N ALA A 144 0.53 -11.96 -7.88
CA ALA A 144 1.90 -11.62 -7.54
C ALA A 144 2.71 -12.92 -7.39
N ASN A 145 3.93 -12.93 -7.92
CA ASN A 145 4.83 -14.09 -7.88
C ASN A 145 6.06 -13.86 -7.01
N SER A 146 6.19 -12.65 -6.45
CA SER A 146 7.25 -12.28 -5.52
C SER A 146 6.73 -11.28 -4.50
N TRP A 147 7.44 -11.17 -3.38
CA TRP A 147 7.19 -10.15 -2.36
C TRP A 147 7.17 -8.73 -2.97
N GLU A 148 8.12 -8.41 -3.85
CA GLU A 148 8.21 -7.09 -4.47
C GLU A 148 7.03 -6.80 -5.39
N GLU A 149 6.55 -7.81 -6.11
CA GLU A 149 5.32 -7.72 -6.91
C GLU A 149 4.09 -7.50 -6.03
N ALA A 150 4.00 -8.21 -4.90
CA ALA A 150 2.89 -8.08 -3.96
C ALA A 150 2.87 -6.70 -3.31
N PHE A 151 4.01 -6.21 -2.82
CA PHE A 151 4.11 -4.88 -2.22
C PHE A 151 3.85 -3.77 -3.24
N TYR A 152 4.38 -3.90 -4.47
CA TYR A 152 4.06 -2.97 -5.55
C TYR A 152 2.57 -2.94 -5.86
N GLY A 153 1.94 -4.11 -5.97
CA GLY A 153 0.50 -4.24 -6.20
C GLY A 153 -0.31 -3.59 -5.08
N LEU A 154 0.05 -3.87 -3.82
CA LEU A 154 -0.60 -3.28 -2.64
C LEU A 154 -0.51 -1.76 -2.64
N LEU A 155 0.69 -1.20 -2.81
CA LEU A 155 0.90 0.24 -2.86
C LEU A 155 0.13 0.87 -4.02
N SER A 156 0.20 0.28 -5.21
CA SER A 156 -0.52 0.75 -6.40
C SER A 156 -2.03 0.78 -6.18
N THR A 157 -2.60 -0.31 -5.66
CA THR A 157 -4.03 -0.38 -5.32
C THR A 157 -4.40 0.64 -4.25
N ASN A 158 -3.55 0.84 -3.24
CA ASN A 158 -3.80 1.84 -2.19
C ASN A 158 -3.70 3.28 -2.72
N ILE A 159 -2.81 3.57 -3.67
CA ILE A 159 -2.77 4.88 -4.36
C ILE A 159 -4.09 5.13 -5.09
N VAL A 160 -4.56 4.16 -5.88
CA VAL A 160 -5.82 4.31 -6.63
C VAL A 160 -7.01 4.43 -5.67
N ASN A 161 -7.06 3.61 -4.61
CA ASN A 161 -8.10 3.70 -3.58
C ASN A 161 -8.09 5.06 -2.88
N TRP A 162 -6.92 5.60 -2.56
CA TRP A 162 -6.75 6.91 -1.93
C TRP A 162 -7.31 8.03 -2.81
N GLU A 163 -6.85 8.13 -4.05
CA GLU A 163 -7.31 9.16 -4.98
C GLU A 163 -8.82 9.03 -5.28
N SER A 164 -9.33 7.79 -5.33
CA SER A 164 -10.77 7.55 -5.49
C SER A 164 -11.59 8.04 -4.31
N GLN A 165 -11.05 7.95 -3.09
CA GLN A 165 -11.71 8.40 -1.87
C GLN A 165 -11.68 9.91 -1.71
N GLU A 166 -10.65 10.60 -2.21
CA GLU A 166 -10.58 12.07 -2.14
C GLU A 166 -11.80 12.72 -2.82
N ILE A 167 -12.34 12.11 -3.87
CA ILE A 167 -13.58 12.57 -4.53
C ILE A 167 -14.75 12.63 -3.54
N LEU A 168 -14.89 11.67 -2.62
CA LEU A 168 -15.97 11.67 -1.63
C LEU A 168 -15.72 12.59 -0.44
N TYR A 169 -14.46 12.79 -0.07
CA TYR A 169 -14.12 13.60 1.11
C TYR A 169 -13.95 15.08 0.79
N VAL A 170 -13.62 15.41 -0.46
CA VAL A 170 -13.41 16.79 -0.93
C VAL A 170 -14.66 17.33 -1.64
N LYS A 171 -15.39 16.52 -2.41
CA LYS A 171 -16.70 16.93 -2.96
C LYS A 171 -17.80 16.53 -1.99
N ASP A 172 -18.81 17.39 -1.84
CA ASP A 172 -20.02 17.03 -1.12
C ASP A 172 -20.75 15.93 -1.90
N ILE A 173 -20.90 14.76 -1.28
CA ILE A 173 -21.56 13.59 -1.90
C ILE A 173 -22.98 13.89 -2.38
N THR A 174 -23.66 14.87 -1.76
CA THR A 174 -25.02 15.29 -2.16
C THR A 174 -25.04 16.06 -3.49
N THR A 175 -23.88 16.53 -3.92
CA THR A 175 -23.69 17.32 -5.15
C THR A 175 -23.14 16.49 -6.31
N LEU A 176 -22.71 15.25 -6.05
CA LEU A 176 -22.17 14.37 -7.08
C LEU A 176 -23.27 13.86 -8.02
N PRO A 177 -23.02 13.81 -9.35
CA PRO A 177 -23.91 13.14 -10.27
C PRO A 177 -24.15 11.68 -9.86
N CYS A 178 -25.40 11.21 -9.92
CA CYS A 178 -25.76 9.84 -9.54
C CYS A 178 -24.91 8.77 -10.25
N GLU A 179 -24.52 9.01 -11.49
CA GLU A 179 -23.66 8.10 -12.27
C GLU A 179 -22.22 8.03 -11.71
N GLU A 180 -21.66 9.15 -11.25
CA GLU A 180 -20.33 9.17 -10.62
C GLU A 180 -20.35 8.41 -9.28
N LEU A 181 -21.40 8.60 -8.49
CA LEU A 181 -21.59 7.87 -7.23
C LEU A 181 -21.78 6.35 -7.45
N ARG A 182 -22.56 5.93 -8.44
CA ARG A 182 -22.72 4.51 -8.79
C ARG A 182 -21.40 3.88 -9.20
N ARG A 183 -20.62 4.58 -10.03
CA ARG A 183 -19.29 4.13 -10.45
C ARG A 183 -18.33 4.02 -9.27
N TYR A 184 -18.36 4.99 -8.35
CA TYR A 184 -17.60 4.92 -7.11
C TYR A 184 -17.94 3.65 -6.31
N ILE A 185 -19.22 3.39 -6.05
CA ILE A 185 -19.65 2.25 -5.21
C ILE A 185 -19.19 0.91 -5.84
N ALA A 186 -19.36 0.78 -7.16
CA ALA A 186 -18.92 -0.39 -7.89
C ALA A 186 -17.39 -0.57 -7.82
N TRP A 187 -16.64 0.51 -8.06
CA TRP A 187 -15.19 0.51 -8.01
C TRP A 187 -14.64 0.23 -6.61
N PHE A 188 -15.15 0.90 -5.59
CA PHE A 188 -14.66 0.82 -4.22
C PHE A 188 -14.69 -0.61 -3.68
N SER A 189 -15.75 -1.35 -4.00
CA SER A 189 -15.87 -2.76 -3.61
C SER A 189 -14.77 -3.60 -4.26
N PHE A 190 -14.53 -3.39 -5.56
CA PHE A 190 -13.49 -4.08 -6.33
C PHE A 190 -12.08 -3.74 -5.84
N GLY A 191 -11.76 -2.45 -5.67
CA GLY A 191 -10.46 -1.99 -5.19
C GLY A 191 -10.11 -2.49 -3.77
N ASN A 192 -11.11 -2.68 -2.90
CA ASN A 192 -10.90 -3.29 -1.58
C ASN A 192 -10.62 -4.80 -1.67
N ILE A 193 -11.25 -5.52 -2.61
CA ILE A 193 -10.96 -6.94 -2.82
C ILE A 193 -9.51 -7.10 -3.31
N GLN A 194 -9.10 -6.32 -4.30
CA GLN A 194 -7.72 -6.32 -4.81
C GLN A 194 -6.70 -6.02 -3.69
N ARG A 195 -6.97 -5.00 -2.86
CA ARG A 195 -6.12 -4.67 -1.72
C ARG A 195 -5.96 -5.85 -0.76
N ASN A 196 -7.06 -6.53 -0.41
CA ASN A 196 -7.01 -7.68 0.49
C ASN A 196 -6.23 -8.85 -0.09
N GLU A 197 -6.36 -9.12 -1.40
CA GLU A 197 -5.57 -10.15 -2.08
C GLU A 197 -4.08 -9.80 -2.08
N TYR A 198 -3.71 -8.55 -2.31
CA TYR A 198 -2.31 -8.13 -2.21
C TYR A 198 -1.76 -8.15 -0.77
N ILE A 199 -2.59 -7.88 0.25
CA ILE A 199 -2.21 -8.08 1.65
C ILE A 199 -1.87 -9.55 1.90
N GLN A 200 -2.69 -10.47 1.37
CA GLN A 200 -2.44 -11.90 1.48
C GLN A 200 -1.17 -12.31 0.74
N TYR A 201 -0.97 -11.86 -0.49
CA TYR A 201 0.28 -12.12 -1.23
C TYR A 201 1.51 -11.57 -0.51
N CYS A 202 1.41 -10.40 0.12
CA CYS A 202 2.47 -9.83 0.94
C CYS A 202 2.83 -10.77 2.11
N GLU A 203 1.83 -11.37 2.76
CA GLU A 203 2.08 -12.35 3.81
C GLU A 203 2.74 -13.62 3.27
N GLU A 204 2.18 -14.22 2.23
CA GLU A 204 2.64 -15.52 1.73
C GLU A 204 4.05 -15.43 1.13
N LEU A 205 4.32 -14.39 0.34
CA LEU A 205 5.55 -14.29 -0.44
C LEU A 205 6.71 -13.61 0.31
N TYR A 206 6.44 -12.95 1.44
CA TYR A 206 7.52 -12.35 2.23
C TYR A 206 8.42 -13.39 2.92
N TRP A 207 7.86 -14.53 3.31
CA TRP A 207 8.59 -15.55 4.07
C TRP A 207 9.38 -16.53 3.18
N HIS A 208 9.27 -16.39 1.86
CA HIS A 208 9.93 -17.20 0.83
C HIS A 208 10.91 -16.35 0.02
#